data_AF-A0A163AIB8-F1
#
_entry.id   AF-A0A163AIB8-F1
#
_cell.length_a   1.000
_cell.length_b   1.000
_cell.length_c   1.000
_cell.angle_alpha   90.00
_cell.angle_beta   90.00
_cell.angle_gamma   90.00
#
_symmetry.space_group_name_H-M   'P 1'
#
loop_
_entity.id
_entity.type
_entity.pdbx_description
1 polymer ?
#
loop_
_entity_poly.entity_id
_entity_poly.type
_entity_poly.pdbx_seq_one_letter_code
_entity_poly.pdbx_strand_id
1 'polypeptide(L)'
;MNKNKITQIIAILLLSTTMLCAQNTDEGQVLNTDQETFITLSQINNQASRDIVSTTQTVNSVFIQQIGTNNVVLSNIIAASSDIKIFQKGDQNIVELEESGREIEKLISQTGNNNAVVDFSFNPNISTRLELIQEGDNLTFERFGTNELSKNLKFKMTGDSRSIIVRSF
;
A
#
# COMPACT_ATOMS: atom_id res chain seq x y z
N MET A 1 29.80 61.08 5.81
CA MET A 1 28.55 60.29 5.73
C MET A 1 28.03 60.10 7.16
N ASN A 2 26.93 60.77 7.51
CA ASN A 2 26.52 60.95 8.91
C ASN A 2 26.17 59.61 9.57
N LYS A 3 26.91 59.27 10.65
CA LYS A 3 26.69 58.05 11.46
C LYS A 3 25.22 57.88 11.87
N ASN A 4 24.49 58.99 12.08
CA ASN A 4 23.07 59.00 12.43
C ASN A 4 22.13 58.48 11.32
N LYS A 5 22.52 58.56 10.03
CA LYS A 5 21.71 58.00 8.93
C LYS A 5 21.87 56.48 8.80
N ILE A 6 23.04 55.95 9.18
CA ILE A 6 23.32 54.50 9.15
C ILE A 6 22.60 53.80 10.30
N THR A 7 22.57 54.40 11.51
CA THR A 7 21.78 53.87 12.63
C THR A 7 20.27 53.92 12.38
N GLN A 8 19.77 54.95 11.67
CA GLN A 8 18.35 55.00 11.30
C GLN A 8 17.95 53.92 10.28
N ILE A 9 18.83 53.56 9.34
CA ILE A 9 18.58 52.50 8.35
C ILE A 9 18.61 51.11 9.01
N ILE A 10 19.52 50.88 9.97
CA ILE A 10 19.60 49.61 10.72
C ILE A 10 18.39 49.43 11.64
N ALA A 11 17.86 50.51 12.24
CA ALA A 11 16.66 50.45 13.07
C ALA A 11 15.37 50.13 12.29
N ILE A 12 15.29 50.53 11.02
CA ILE A 12 14.13 50.26 10.15
C ILE A 12 14.16 48.82 9.58
N LEU A 13 15.35 48.22 9.44
CA LEU A 13 15.51 46.86 8.92
C LEU A 13 15.27 45.75 9.98
N LEU A 14 15.21 46.11 11.27
CA LEU A 14 15.11 45.17 12.41
C LEU A 14 13.68 45.00 12.98
N LEU A 15 12.67 45.72 12.48
CA LEU A 15 11.28 45.60 12.98
C LEU A 15 10.24 45.16 11.94
N SER A 16 10.64 44.86 10.70
CA SER A 16 9.73 44.35 9.67
C SER A 16 9.43 42.84 9.79
N THR A 17 9.81 42.19 10.89
CA THR A 17 9.66 40.74 11.06
C THR A 17 8.85 40.36 12.30
N THR A 18 7.70 40.99 12.54
CA THR A 18 6.69 40.43 13.45
C THR A 18 5.30 40.87 13.05
N MET A 19 4.63 40.09 12.20
CA MET A 19 3.22 39.71 12.35
C MET A 19 2.79 38.89 11.14
N LEU A 20 2.47 37.62 11.37
CA LEU A 20 1.19 37.03 11.00
C LEU A 20 1.02 35.77 11.86
N CYS A 21 0.08 35.87 12.79
CA CYS A 21 -0.37 34.78 13.65
C CYS A 21 -1.08 33.72 12.80
N ALA A 22 -0.80 32.46 13.06
CA ALA A 22 -1.76 31.39 12.85
C ALA A 22 -1.85 30.62 14.16
N GLN A 23 -2.92 30.88 14.90
CA GLN A 23 -3.27 30.20 16.14
C GLN A 23 -4.55 29.45 15.85
N ASN A 24 -4.50 28.12 15.90
CA ASN A 24 -5.68 27.27 16.03
C ASN A 24 -5.38 26.31 17.19
N THR A 25 -5.82 26.68 18.38
CA THR A 25 -5.93 25.77 19.52
C THR A 25 -7.40 25.41 19.61
N ASP A 26 -7.78 24.28 19.01
CA ASP A 26 -9.00 23.59 19.39
C ASP A 26 -8.60 22.50 20.39
N GLU A 27 -9.11 22.64 21.61
CA GLU A 27 -9.04 21.60 22.64
C GLU A 27 -9.88 20.40 22.18
N GLY A 28 -9.19 19.32 21.81
CA GLY A 28 -9.78 18.03 21.45
C GLY A 28 -9.17 16.92 22.30
N GLN A 29 -10.03 16.25 23.06
CA GLN A 29 -9.80 15.20 24.06
C GLN A 29 -8.64 14.22 23.77
N VAL A 30 -7.81 13.98 24.79
CA VAL A 30 -6.90 12.83 24.85
C VAL A 30 -7.74 11.55 24.92
N LEU A 31 -7.99 10.94 23.78
CA LEU A 31 -8.48 9.57 23.68
C LEU A 31 -7.28 8.64 23.60
N ASN A 32 -6.84 8.20 24.77
CA ASN A 32 -6.01 7.02 24.92
C ASN A 32 -6.89 5.80 24.61
N THR A 33 -6.80 5.27 23.38
CA THR A 33 -7.36 3.96 23.04
C THR A 33 -6.57 3.38 21.88
N ASP A 34 -5.73 2.40 22.19
CA ASP A 34 -5.05 1.48 21.25
C ASP A 34 -6.07 0.62 20.48
N GLN A 35 -6.88 1.24 19.63
CA GLN A 35 -7.65 0.54 18.60
C GLN A 35 -7.66 1.42 17.36
N GLU A 36 -6.78 1.09 16.42
CA GLU A 36 -6.86 1.65 15.07
C GLU A 36 -8.25 1.38 14.50
N THR A 37 -9.06 2.43 14.42
CA THR A 37 -10.37 2.41 13.80
C THR A 37 -10.17 2.23 12.30
N PHE A 38 -10.33 0.99 11.87
CA PHE A 38 -10.28 0.55 10.49
C PHE A 38 -11.41 1.21 9.70
N ILE A 39 -11.13 2.30 8.99
CA ILE A 39 -12.11 2.89 8.07
C ILE A 39 -12.04 2.12 6.75
N THR A 40 -12.90 1.10 6.62
CA THR A 40 -13.19 0.48 5.33
C THR A 40 -13.96 1.49 4.48
N LEU A 41 -13.31 2.06 3.46
CA LEU A 41 -13.98 2.94 2.50
C LEU A 41 -14.81 2.11 1.50
N SER A 42 -15.85 1.45 2.00
CA SER A 42 -16.86 0.79 1.18
C SER A 42 -17.83 1.83 0.65
N GLN A 43 -17.57 2.32 -0.57
CA GLN A 43 -18.55 2.80 -1.55
C GLN A 43 -19.77 3.52 -0.96
N ILE A 44 -19.67 4.84 -0.78
CA ILE A 44 -20.85 5.69 -0.57
C ILE A 44 -21.59 5.80 -1.90
N ASN A 45 -22.58 4.94 -2.10
CA ASN A 45 -23.73 5.29 -2.92
C ASN A 45 -25.00 5.06 -2.10
N ASN A 46 -25.66 6.15 -1.75
CA ASN A 46 -26.93 6.17 -1.03
C ASN A 46 -28.02 5.44 -1.85
N GLN A 47 -28.65 4.42 -1.28
CA GLN A 47 -30.10 4.39 -0.97
C GLN A 47 -30.62 2.97 -0.61
N ALA A 48 -31.28 2.91 0.56
CA ALA A 48 -32.42 2.06 0.95
C ALA A 48 -32.31 0.52 0.96
N SER A 49 -32.27 0.00 2.20
CA SER A 49 -32.81 -1.27 2.73
C SER A 49 -33.16 -2.40 1.76
N ARG A 50 -32.42 -3.53 1.80
CA ARG A 50 -32.93 -4.87 1.49
C ARG A 50 -32.20 -5.98 2.27
N ASP A 51 -33.01 -6.73 3.01
CA ASP A 51 -32.90 -8.14 3.43
C ASP A 51 -31.52 -8.79 3.58
N ILE A 52 -31.20 -9.18 4.82
CA ILE A 52 -30.10 -10.10 5.15
C ILE A 52 -30.51 -11.49 4.67
N VAL A 53 -30.28 -11.76 3.39
CA VAL A 53 -30.07 -13.13 2.91
C VAL A 53 -28.62 -13.45 3.25
N SER A 54 -28.40 -14.40 4.16
CA SER A 54 -27.08 -15.02 4.34
C SER A 54 -26.83 -15.96 3.15
N THR A 55 -26.62 -15.36 1.98
CA THR A 55 -25.86 -15.99 0.91
C THR A 55 -24.45 -16.14 1.45
N THR A 56 -23.85 -17.32 1.29
CA THR A 56 -22.40 -17.49 1.45
C THR A 56 -21.73 -16.51 0.49
N GLN A 57 -21.41 -15.32 0.99
CA GLN A 57 -20.81 -14.24 0.24
C GLN A 57 -19.48 -14.77 -0.27
N THR A 58 -19.39 -15.02 -1.56
CA THR A 58 -18.12 -15.06 -2.27
C THR A 58 -17.49 -13.70 -2.08
N VAL A 59 -16.52 -13.59 -1.15
CA VAL A 59 -15.83 -12.35 -0.86
C VAL A 59 -14.60 -12.31 -1.74
N ASN A 60 -14.66 -11.48 -2.77
CA ASN A 60 -13.50 -11.08 -3.55
C ASN A 60 -13.12 -9.68 -3.09
N SER A 61 -11.97 -9.54 -2.42
CA SER A 61 -11.47 -8.27 -1.91
C SER A 61 -10.02 -8.03 -2.27
N VAL A 62 -9.73 -6.78 -2.63
CA VAL A 62 -8.37 -6.27 -2.85
C VAL A 62 -8.19 -5.04 -1.96
N PHE A 63 -7.20 -5.08 -1.08
CA PHE A 63 -6.78 -3.98 -0.23
C PHE A 63 -5.39 -3.51 -0.64
N ILE A 64 -5.26 -2.23 -0.92
CA ILE A 64 -4.00 -1.61 -1.37
C ILE A 64 -3.72 -0.39 -0.49
N GLN A 65 -2.53 -0.36 0.10
CA GLN A 65 -1.99 0.82 0.77
C GLN A 65 -0.65 1.19 0.13
N GLN A 66 -0.52 2.45 -0.29
CA GLN A 66 0.67 2.97 -0.95
C GLN A 66 1.13 4.25 -0.23
N ILE A 67 2.39 4.26 0.21
CA ILE A 67 3.03 5.38 0.88
C ILE A 67 4.32 5.69 0.13
N GLY A 68 4.40 6.85 -0.51
CA GLY A 68 5.51 7.29 -1.35
C GLY A 68 5.04 7.70 -2.74
N THR A 69 5.97 7.76 -3.70
CA THR A 69 5.72 8.26 -5.05
C THR A 69 5.84 7.17 -6.09
N ASN A 70 5.02 7.24 -7.14
CA ASN A 70 5.08 6.35 -8.31
C ASN A 70 5.01 4.84 -8.00
N ASN A 71 4.38 4.45 -6.89
CA ASN A 71 4.04 3.06 -6.65
C ASN A 71 2.89 2.64 -7.57
N VAL A 72 2.93 1.41 -8.08
CA VAL A 72 1.95 0.89 -9.03
C VAL A 72 1.45 -0.47 -8.56
N VAL A 73 0.13 -0.67 -8.65
CA VAL A 73 -0.49 -1.98 -8.51
C VAL A 73 -1.41 -2.21 -9.70
N LEU A 74 -1.18 -3.30 -10.42
CA LEU A 74 -2.04 -3.84 -11.46
C LEU A 74 -2.52 -5.21 -11.00
N SER A 75 -3.82 -5.42 -10.90
CA SER A 75 -4.39 -6.66 -10.36
C SER A 75 -5.60 -7.09 -11.17
N ASN A 76 -5.49 -8.19 -11.88
CA ASN A 76 -6.57 -8.84 -12.62
C ASN A 76 -6.77 -10.28 -12.09
N ILE A 77 -7.86 -10.50 -11.37
CA ILE A 77 -8.04 -11.72 -10.56
C ILE A 77 -9.39 -12.33 -10.88
N ILE A 78 -9.39 -13.61 -11.26
CA ILE A 78 -10.59 -14.39 -11.57
C ILE A 78 -10.66 -15.57 -10.61
N ALA A 79 -11.45 -15.44 -9.54
CA ALA A 79 -11.64 -16.51 -8.57
C ALA A 79 -13.05 -16.55 -7.97
N ALA A 80 -13.41 -17.69 -7.38
CA ALA A 80 -14.64 -17.83 -6.61
C ALA A 80 -14.55 -17.13 -5.25
N SER A 81 -13.35 -17.04 -4.67
CA SER A 81 -13.05 -16.24 -3.47
C SER A 81 -11.63 -15.68 -3.59
N SER A 82 -11.40 -14.45 -3.12
CA SER A 82 -10.07 -13.85 -3.12
C SER A 82 -9.87 -12.86 -1.97
N ASP A 83 -8.74 -12.95 -1.28
CA ASP A 83 -8.29 -11.96 -0.30
C ASP A 83 -6.87 -11.52 -0.63
N ILE A 84 -6.74 -10.30 -1.17
CA ILE A 84 -5.48 -9.75 -1.65
C ILE A 84 -5.15 -8.49 -0.86
N LYS A 85 -3.99 -8.48 -0.23
CA LYS A 85 -3.48 -7.37 0.58
C LYS A 85 -2.11 -6.96 0.08
N ILE A 86 -1.99 -5.71 -0.34
CA ILE A 86 -0.76 -5.14 -0.89
C ILE A 86 -0.41 -3.89 -0.11
N PHE A 87 0.80 -3.86 0.44
CA PHE A 87 1.34 -2.73 1.19
C PHE A 87 2.65 -2.29 0.54
N GLN A 88 2.71 -1.05 0.07
CA GLN A 88 3.90 -0.47 -0.56
C GLN A 88 4.33 0.77 0.22
N LYS A 89 5.58 0.78 0.70
CA LYS A 89 6.20 1.89 1.41
C LYS A 89 7.56 2.21 0.80
N GLY A 90 7.66 3.36 0.16
CA GLY A 90 8.81 3.84 -0.59
C GLY A 90 8.40 4.27 -2.00
N ASP A 91 9.37 4.43 -2.90
CA ASP A 91 9.14 4.96 -4.23
C ASP A 91 9.27 3.88 -5.32
N GLN A 92 8.47 4.02 -6.38
CA GLN A 92 8.60 3.22 -7.61
C GLN A 92 8.48 1.70 -7.40
N ASN A 93 7.73 1.26 -6.38
CA ASN A 93 7.44 -0.16 -6.20
C ASN A 93 6.29 -0.60 -7.11
N ILE A 94 6.39 -1.79 -7.69
CA ILE A 94 5.44 -2.31 -8.67
C ILE A 94 4.96 -3.69 -8.23
N VAL A 95 3.64 -3.90 -8.30
CA VAL A 95 3.01 -5.21 -8.16
C VAL A 95 2.09 -5.43 -9.36
N GLU A 96 2.32 -6.52 -10.10
CA GLU A 96 1.49 -6.97 -11.20
C GLU A 96 0.99 -8.39 -10.91
N LEU A 97 -0.33 -8.54 -10.79
CA LEU A 97 -1.00 -9.80 -10.55
C LEU A 97 -1.98 -10.06 -11.69
N GLU A 98 -1.84 -11.20 -12.36
CA GLU A 98 -2.84 -11.70 -13.30
C GLU A 98 -3.03 -13.21 -13.07
N GLU A 99 -4.11 -13.53 -12.35
CA GLU A 99 -4.34 -14.89 -11.89
C GLU A 99 -5.78 -15.36 -12.04
N SER A 100 -5.95 -16.65 -12.32
CA SER A 100 -7.21 -17.37 -12.16
C SER A 100 -7.06 -18.59 -11.27
N GLY A 101 -8.04 -18.79 -10.38
CA GLY A 101 -7.98 -19.78 -9.30
C GLY A 101 -9.35 -20.09 -8.71
N ARG A 102 -9.45 -21.13 -7.89
CA ARG A 102 -10.67 -21.35 -7.09
C ARG A 102 -10.72 -20.35 -5.93
N GLU A 103 -9.63 -20.28 -5.18
CA GLU A 103 -9.41 -19.33 -4.08
C GLU A 103 -8.03 -18.72 -4.25
N ILE A 104 -7.89 -17.41 -4.05
CA ILE A 104 -6.61 -16.70 -4.18
C ILE A 104 -6.37 -15.85 -2.94
N GLU A 105 -5.33 -16.17 -2.18
CA GLU A 105 -4.87 -15.41 -1.02
C GLU A 105 -3.52 -14.78 -1.28
N LYS A 106 -3.40 -13.46 -1.11
CA LYS A 106 -2.14 -12.74 -1.32
C LYS A 106 -1.87 -11.78 -0.17
N LEU A 107 -0.64 -11.84 0.33
CA LEU A 107 -0.08 -10.81 1.18
C LEU A 107 1.26 -10.39 0.60
N ILE A 108 1.33 -9.17 0.07
CA ILE A 108 2.55 -8.60 -0.50
C ILE A 108 2.89 -7.32 0.26
N SER A 109 4.08 -7.27 0.83
CA SER A 109 4.62 -6.10 1.53
C SER A 109 5.95 -5.70 0.92
N GLN A 110 6.04 -4.48 0.42
CA GLN A 110 7.26 -3.91 -0.17
C GLN A 110 7.66 -2.68 0.64
N THR A 111 8.82 -2.74 1.30
CA THR A 111 9.44 -1.62 2.00
C THR A 111 10.80 -1.32 1.39
N GLY A 112 10.95 -0.12 0.82
CA GLY A 112 12.12 0.29 0.05
C GLY A 112 11.71 0.81 -1.33
N ASN A 113 12.65 0.92 -2.25
CA ASN A 113 12.44 1.54 -3.56
C ASN A 113 12.68 0.56 -4.70
N ASN A 114 11.99 0.76 -5.81
CA ASN A 114 12.17 -0.02 -7.04
C ASN A 114 12.00 -1.54 -6.85
N ASN A 115 11.18 -1.98 -5.90
CA ASN A 115 10.85 -3.39 -5.76
C ASN A 115 9.76 -3.79 -6.74
N ALA A 116 9.85 -4.99 -7.29
CA ALA A 116 8.93 -5.51 -8.30
C ALA A 116 8.39 -6.89 -7.91
N VAL A 117 7.10 -7.09 -8.12
CA VAL A 117 6.41 -8.36 -8.01
C VAL A 117 5.60 -8.59 -9.27
N VAL A 118 5.80 -9.75 -9.88
CA VAL A 118 5.05 -10.22 -11.04
C VAL A 118 4.52 -11.60 -10.73
N ASP A 119 3.21 -11.80 -10.80
CA ASP A 119 2.57 -13.08 -10.52
C ASP A 119 1.53 -13.43 -11.58
N PHE A 120 1.87 -14.42 -12.40
CA PHE A 120 1.05 -14.90 -13.51
C PHE A 120 0.70 -16.37 -13.31
N SER A 121 -0.57 -16.69 -13.13
CA SER A 121 -0.99 -18.09 -12.94
C SER A 121 -2.45 -18.33 -13.34
N PHE A 122 -2.68 -19.26 -14.27
CA PHE A 122 -4.03 -19.54 -14.77
C PHE A 122 -4.43 -20.98 -14.52
N ASN A 123 -5.11 -21.23 -13.39
CA ASN A 123 -5.65 -22.55 -13.10
C ASN A 123 -6.91 -22.43 -12.22
N PRO A 124 -8.12 -22.45 -12.81
CA PRO A 124 -9.37 -22.22 -12.06
C PRO A 124 -9.69 -23.31 -11.03
N ASN A 125 -8.97 -24.44 -11.05
CA ASN A 125 -9.25 -25.59 -10.18
C ASN A 125 -8.39 -25.62 -8.90
N ILE A 126 -7.38 -24.76 -8.78
CA ILE A 126 -6.45 -24.76 -7.65
C ILE A 126 -6.67 -23.54 -6.75
N SER A 127 -6.54 -23.73 -5.43
CA SER A 127 -6.46 -22.64 -4.47
C SER A 127 -4.99 -22.25 -4.31
N THR A 128 -4.68 -20.95 -4.35
CA THR A 128 -3.31 -20.45 -4.26
C THR A 128 -3.15 -19.46 -3.11
N ARG A 129 -1.94 -19.45 -2.54
CA ARG A 129 -1.52 -18.51 -1.51
C ARG A 129 -0.08 -18.06 -1.74
N LEU A 130 0.14 -16.75 -1.72
CA LEU A 130 1.48 -16.16 -1.68
C LEU A 130 1.58 -15.16 -0.53
N GLU A 131 2.56 -15.37 0.33
CA GLU A 131 3.04 -14.37 1.27
C GLU A 131 4.45 -13.92 0.87
N LEU A 132 4.59 -12.64 0.51
CA LEU A 132 5.84 -12.09 0.04
C LEU A 132 6.16 -10.80 0.80
N ILE A 133 7.34 -10.78 1.42
CA ILE A 133 7.87 -9.60 2.11
C ILE A 133 9.19 -9.21 1.41
N GLN A 134 9.27 -7.97 0.93
CA GLN A 134 10.46 -7.36 0.35
C GLN A 134 10.90 -6.18 1.24
N GLU A 135 12.11 -6.25 1.78
CA GLU A 135 12.72 -5.21 2.65
C GLU A 135 14.10 -4.80 2.10
N GLY A 136 14.15 -3.69 1.37
CA GLY A 136 15.35 -3.18 0.71
C GLY A 136 15.04 -2.65 -0.69
N ASP A 137 16.06 -2.42 -1.51
CA ASP A 137 15.90 -1.76 -2.81
C ASP A 137 16.18 -2.70 -3.99
N ASN A 138 15.45 -2.53 -5.09
CA ASN A 138 15.64 -3.30 -6.33
C ASN A 138 15.46 -4.82 -6.15
N LEU A 139 14.50 -5.24 -5.34
CA LEU A 139 14.14 -6.65 -5.16
C LEU A 139 13.09 -7.06 -6.19
N THR A 140 13.27 -8.22 -6.84
CA THR A 140 12.34 -8.72 -7.86
C THR A 140 11.84 -10.11 -7.50
N PHE A 141 10.52 -10.29 -7.49
CA PHE A 141 9.89 -11.61 -7.41
C PHE A 141 9.05 -11.85 -8.66
N GLU A 142 9.26 -12.98 -9.31
CA GLU A 142 8.46 -13.40 -10.45
C GLU A 142 7.92 -14.81 -10.21
N ARG A 143 6.62 -15.02 -10.42
CA ARG A 143 6.02 -16.35 -10.46
C ARG A 143 5.26 -16.55 -11.76
N PHE A 144 5.55 -17.67 -12.42
CA PHE A 144 4.86 -18.14 -13.61
C PHE A 144 4.29 -19.54 -13.40
N GLY A 145 2.97 -19.61 -13.41
CA GLY A 145 2.19 -20.81 -13.18
C GLY A 145 2.17 -21.26 -11.71
N THR A 146 1.28 -22.22 -11.44
CA THR A 146 1.12 -22.82 -10.12
C THR A 146 0.69 -24.28 -10.24
N ASN A 147 1.29 -25.16 -9.43
CA ASN A 147 0.87 -26.55 -9.29
C ASN A 147 0.77 -26.97 -7.82
N GLU A 148 0.48 -28.24 -7.55
CA GLU A 148 0.26 -28.76 -6.20
C GLU A 148 1.44 -28.54 -5.24
N LEU A 149 2.68 -28.48 -5.75
CA LEU A 149 3.87 -28.24 -4.95
C LEU A 149 4.12 -26.75 -4.67
N SER A 150 3.70 -25.86 -5.57
CA SER A 150 3.99 -24.42 -5.49
C SER A 150 2.76 -23.55 -5.23
N LYS A 151 1.61 -24.14 -4.90
CA LYS A 151 0.38 -23.39 -4.63
C LYS A 151 0.40 -22.57 -3.35
N ASN A 152 1.31 -22.88 -2.44
CA ASN A 152 1.48 -22.16 -1.17
C ASN A 152 2.93 -21.75 -1.01
N LEU A 153 3.21 -20.46 -1.21
CA LEU A 153 4.57 -19.93 -1.14
C LEU A 153 4.67 -18.83 -0.09
N LYS A 154 5.80 -18.82 0.62
CA LYS A 154 6.16 -17.76 1.55
C LYS A 154 7.62 -17.38 1.34
N PHE A 155 7.87 -16.11 1.06
CA PHE A 155 9.21 -15.58 0.85
C PHE A 155 9.42 -14.30 1.66
N LYS A 156 10.63 -14.15 2.19
CA LYS A 156 11.15 -12.90 2.73
C LYS A 156 12.45 -12.58 2.00
N MET A 157 12.46 -11.49 1.25
CA MET A 157 13.61 -10.96 0.53
C MET A 157 14.12 -9.73 1.27
N THR A 158 15.42 -9.69 1.57
CA THR A 158 16.05 -8.55 2.26
C THR A 158 17.33 -8.11 1.56
N GLY A 159 17.71 -6.84 1.76
CA GLY A 159 18.90 -6.24 1.16
C GLY A 159 18.63 -5.72 -0.25
N ASP A 160 19.65 -5.64 -1.10
CA ASP A 160 19.53 -4.92 -2.38
C ASP A 160 19.78 -5.83 -3.60
N SER A 161 19.09 -5.52 -4.70
CA SER A 161 19.36 -6.07 -6.04
C SER A 161 19.30 -7.60 -6.12
N ARG A 162 18.26 -8.22 -5.55
CA ARG A 162 18.06 -9.68 -5.54
C ARG A 162 16.82 -10.07 -6.31
N SER A 163 16.87 -11.22 -6.98
CA SER A 163 15.74 -11.75 -7.73
C SER A 163 15.41 -13.20 -7.33
N ILE A 164 14.13 -13.51 -7.23
CA ILE A 164 13.59 -14.87 -7.10
C ILE A 164 12.62 -15.09 -8.26
N ILE A 165 12.80 -16.20 -8.98
CA ILE A 165 11.92 -16.60 -10.08
C ILE A 165 11.40 -18.01 -9.81
N VAL A 166 10.08 -18.16 -9.78
CA VAL A 166 9.39 -19.44 -9.63
C VAL A 166 8.69 -19.78 -10.95
N ARG A 167 8.95 -20.99 -11.46
CA ARG A 167 8.31 -21.52 -12.67
C ARG A 167 7.68 -22.87 -12.33
N SER A 168 6.36 -22.94 -12.42
CA SER A 168 5.58 -24.11 -12.02
C SER A 168 4.46 -24.36 -13.01
N PHE A 169 4.60 -25.39 -13.84
CA PHE A 169 3.60 -25.81 -14.82
C PHE A 169 3.07 -27.20 -14.47
#